data_AF-X0ZGB3-F1
#
_entry.id   AF-X0ZGB3-F1
#
_cell.length_a   1.000
_cell.length_b   1.000
_cell.length_c   1.000
_cell.angle_alpha   90.00
_cell.angle_beta   90.00
_cell.angle_gamma   90.00
#
_symmetry.space_group_name_H-M   'P 1'
#
loop_
_entity.id
_entity.type
_entity.pdbx_description
1 polymer ?
#
loop_
_entity_poly.entity_id
_entity_poly.type
_entity_poly.pdbx_seq_one_letter_code
_entity_poly.pdbx_strand_id
1 'polypeptide(L)'
;DYKNMSPVQVKKQWDTKRINAANNGTRTHTFGEKYVISCLRPSNEQELGIVQWWMDLPDHIVPVALELKVFIAGLYAGTADIILLNLKTGKLIIGDYKTNEKLYKNYKGQKLYFPFEDLLDHGFNKYQIQFAHYQLALENAGFEVETCWLIWLTRDEKNFKFYKQKTTKNFTKELKDYYGYNRKTRKYSKAFI
;
A
#
# COMPACT_ATOMS: atom_id res chain seq x y z
N ASP A 1 -25.47 -7.63 9.69
CA ASP A 1 -26.21 -8.87 9.94
C ASP A 1 -26.89 -9.28 8.64
N TYR A 2 -26.74 -10.52 8.19
CA TYR A 2 -27.32 -11.02 6.93
C TYR A 2 -28.57 -11.87 7.16
N LYS A 3 -29.01 -11.97 8.42
CA LYS A 3 -30.24 -12.68 8.79
C LYS A 3 -31.41 -12.14 7.95
N ASN A 4 -32.11 -13.04 7.28
CA ASN A 4 -33.28 -12.78 6.42
C ASN A 4 -33.00 -12.20 5.02
N MET A 5 -31.74 -12.20 4.55
CA MET A 5 -31.43 -11.81 3.16
C MET A 5 -31.28 -13.05 2.26
N SER A 6 -31.85 -13.00 1.06
CA SER A 6 -31.59 -14.01 0.03
C SER A 6 -30.15 -13.91 -0.49
N PRO A 7 -29.57 -15.00 -1.06
CA PRO A 7 -28.23 -14.96 -1.65
C PRO A 7 -28.04 -13.84 -2.67
N VAL A 8 -29.07 -13.51 -3.46
CA VAL A 8 -29.06 -12.41 -4.44
C VAL A 8 -28.96 -11.06 -3.74
N GLN A 9 -29.72 -10.85 -2.66
CA GLN A 9 -29.67 -9.62 -1.87
C GLN A 9 -28.31 -9.45 -1.19
N VAL A 10 -27.73 -10.52 -0.64
CA VAL A 10 -26.39 -10.51 -0.04
C VAL A 10 -25.35 -10.13 -1.09
N LYS A 11 -25.39 -10.76 -2.27
CA LYS A 11 -24.45 -10.45 -3.38
C LYS A 11 -24.58 -9.01 -3.84
N LYS A 12 -25.79 -8.50 -4.05
CA LYS A 12 -26.04 -7.09 -4.41
C LYS A 12 -25.49 -6.13 -3.36
N GLN A 13 -25.69 -6.41 -2.08
CA GLN A 13 -25.16 -5.58 -1.00
C GLN A 13 -23.62 -5.59 -0.97
N TRP A 14 -22.98 -6.73 -1.21
CA TRP A 14 -21.53 -6.84 -1.30
C TRP A 14 -20.98 -6.07 -2.50
N ASP A 15 -21.65 -6.15 -3.65
CA ASP A 15 -21.29 -5.40 -4.85
C ASP A 15 -21.41 -3.89 -4.64
N THR A 16 -22.50 -3.40 -4.05
CA THR A 16 -22.65 -1.98 -3.69
C THR A 16 -21.55 -1.53 -2.72
N LYS A 17 -21.26 -2.32 -1.67
CA LYS A 17 -20.18 -1.99 -0.72
C LYS A 17 -18.82 -1.94 -1.40
N ARG A 18 -18.55 -2.88 -2.32
CA ARG A 18 -17.30 -2.92 -3.09
C ARG A 18 -17.13 -1.68 -3.97
N ILE A 19 -18.17 -1.30 -4.72
CA ILE A 19 -18.15 -0.11 -5.59
C ILE A 19 -17.95 1.15 -4.76
N ASN A 20 -18.71 1.32 -3.68
CA ASN A 20 -18.59 2.48 -2.80
C ASN A 20 -17.19 2.57 -2.16
N ALA A 21 -16.64 1.44 -1.72
CA ALA A 21 -15.28 1.39 -1.16
C ALA A 21 -14.22 1.74 -2.21
N ALA A 22 -14.34 1.26 -3.45
CA ALA A 22 -13.44 1.58 -4.54
C ALA A 22 -13.49 3.08 -4.88
N ASN A 23 -14.68 3.63 -5.09
CA ASN A 23 -14.87 5.06 -5.39
C ASN A 23 -14.35 5.95 -4.26
N ASN A 24 -14.61 5.58 -3.00
CA ASN A 24 -14.09 6.30 -1.87
C ASN A 24 -12.57 6.24 -1.81
N GLY A 25 -11.97 5.06 -2.04
CA GLY A 25 -10.52 4.90 -2.17
C GLY A 25 -9.94 5.85 -3.22
N THR A 26 -10.44 5.80 -4.45
CA THR A 26 -9.96 6.70 -5.53
C THR A 26 -10.03 8.17 -5.13
N ARG A 27 -11.16 8.63 -4.58
CA ARG A 27 -11.31 10.02 -4.13
C ARG A 27 -10.28 10.39 -3.06
N THR A 28 -10.05 9.51 -2.09
CA THR A 28 -9.11 9.75 -1.00
C THR A 28 -7.66 9.84 -1.49
N HIS A 29 -7.24 8.99 -2.43
CA HIS A 29 -5.90 9.05 -3.03
C HIS A 29 -5.73 10.34 -3.86
N THR A 30 -6.73 10.70 -4.68
CA THR A 30 -6.72 11.97 -5.43
C THR A 30 -6.64 13.20 -4.50
N PHE A 31 -7.29 13.16 -3.33
CA PHE A 31 -7.14 14.23 -2.34
C PHE A 31 -5.70 14.28 -1.82
N GLY A 32 -5.11 13.14 -1.45
CA GLY A 32 -3.74 13.07 -0.95
C GLY A 32 -2.71 13.62 -1.93
N GLU A 33 -2.82 13.25 -3.20
CA GLU A 33 -1.98 13.79 -4.28
C GLU A 33 -2.09 15.31 -4.37
N LYS A 34 -3.32 15.84 -4.46
CA LYS A 34 -3.56 17.27 -4.60
C LYS A 34 -3.22 18.07 -3.36
N TYR A 35 -3.35 17.48 -2.17
CA TYR A 35 -3.02 18.14 -0.91
C TYR A 35 -1.55 18.53 -0.85
N VAL A 36 -0.65 17.63 -1.26
CA VAL A 36 0.80 17.91 -1.29
C VAL A 36 1.14 19.08 -2.22
N ILE A 37 0.38 19.24 -3.31
CA ILE A 37 0.63 20.26 -4.33
C ILE A 37 -0.04 21.60 -3.98
N SER A 38 -1.24 21.56 -3.39
CA SER A 38 -2.14 22.73 -3.33
C SER A 38 -2.76 22.99 -1.95
N CYS A 39 -2.33 22.27 -0.91
CA CYS A 39 -2.79 22.44 0.47
C CYS A 39 -4.32 22.43 0.61
N LEU A 40 -5.00 21.51 -0.09
CA LEU A 40 -6.45 21.39 -0.10
C LEU A 40 -7.02 21.29 1.33
N ARG A 41 -8.18 21.92 1.54
CA ARG A 41 -8.90 21.81 2.80
C ARG A 41 -9.62 20.46 2.90
N PRO A 42 -9.44 19.69 3.98
CA PRO A 42 -10.14 18.42 4.15
C PRO A 42 -11.65 18.65 4.38
N SER A 43 -12.46 17.77 3.80
CA SER A 43 -13.92 17.78 3.88
C SER A 43 -14.49 16.63 4.72
N ASN A 44 -13.66 15.63 5.04
CA ASN A 44 -14.05 14.44 5.81
C ASN A 44 -12.87 13.92 6.66
N GLU A 45 -13.15 12.94 7.51
CA GLU A 45 -12.16 12.39 8.44
C GLU A 45 -10.95 11.74 7.75
N GLN A 46 -11.14 11.10 6.60
CA GLN A 46 -10.02 10.45 5.90
C GLN A 46 -9.07 11.47 5.30
N GLU A 47 -9.62 12.52 4.68
CA GLU A 47 -8.86 13.67 4.19
C GLU A 47 -8.16 14.40 5.34
N LEU A 48 -8.83 14.56 6.49
CA LEU A 48 -8.21 15.11 7.69
C LEU A 48 -7.05 14.23 8.20
N GLY A 49 -7.20 12.90 8.12
CA GLY A 49 -6.13 11.95 8.44
C GLY A 49 -4.90 12.12 7.55
N ILE A 50 -5.12 12.34 6.24
CA ILE A 50 -4.04 12.65 5.28
C ILE A 50 -3.32 13.94 5.67
N VAL A 51 -4.08 15.02 5.93
CA VAL A 51 -3.54 16.32 6.33
C VAL A 51 -2.70 16.18 7.59
N GLN A 52 -3.24 15.53 8.62
CA GLN A 52 -2.54 15.29 9.87
C GLN A 52 -1.25 14.50 9.65
N TRP A 53 -1.30 13.42 8.87
CA TRP A 53 -0.12 12.61 8.61
C TRP A 53 1.00 13.39 7.92
N TRP A 54 0.68 14.17 6.88
CA TRP A 54 1.67 15.03 6.23
C TRP A 54 2.26 16.10 7.16
N MET A 55 1.44 16.69 8.03
CA MET A 55 1.89 17.69 9.00
C MET A 55 2.73 17.10 10.14
N ASP A 56 2.56 15.80 10.43
CA ASP A 56 3.33 15.08 11.45
C ASP A 56 4.65 14.49 10.90
N LEU A 57 4.92 14.61 9.58
CA LEU A 57 6.18 14.15 9.01
C LEU A 57 7.36 15.00 9.53
N PRO A 58 8.48 14.38 9.90
CA PRO A 58 9.70 15.13 10.23
C PRO A 58 10.24 15.90 9.02
N ASP A 59 10.79 17.09 9.22
CA ASP A 59 11.32 17.97 8.15
C ASP A 59 12.38 17.34 7.24
N HIS A 60 13.06 16.29 7.71
CA HIS A 60 14.09 15.56 6.94
C HIS A 60 13.50 14.47 6.04
N ILE A 61 12.19 14.25 6.07
CA ILE A 61 11.47 13.32 5.21
C ILE A 61 10.66 14.14 4.21
N VAL A 62 11.07 14.12 2.95
CA VAL A 62 10.46 14.95 1.89
C VAL A 62 9.82 14.10 0.81
N PRO A 63 8.67 14.49 0.24
CA PRO A 63 8.10 13.79 -0.91
C PRO A 63 8.97 13.99 -2.15
N VAL A 64 9.20 12.91 -2.90
CA VAL A 64 9.95 12.95 -4.18
C VAL A 64 9.13 12.46 -5.36
N ALA A 65 8.12 11.62 -5.13
CA ALA A 65 7.14 11.26 -6.15
C ALA A 65 5.80 10.89 -5.50
N LEU A 66 4.71 11.15 -6.23
CA LEU A 66 3.37 10.69 -5.91
C LEU A 66 2.85 9.88 -7.10
N GLU A 67 2.02 8.88 -6.86
CA GLU A 67 1.44 8.00 -7.89
C GLU A 67 2.51 7.42 -8.84
N LEU A 68 3.64 6.98 -8.28
CA LEU A 68 4.76 6.48 -9.06
C LEU A 68 4.43 5.08 -9.60
N LYS A 69 4.36 4.98 -10.93
CA LYS A 69 4.26 3.68 -11.62
C LYS A 69 5.58 2.93 -11.48
N VAL A 70 5.52 1.74 -10.90
CA VAL A 70 6.65 0.85 -10.70
C VAL A 70 6.39 -0.49 -11.37
N PHE A 71 7.42 -1.10 -11.93
CA PHE A 71 7.30 -2.41 -12.55
C PHE A 71 8.59 -3.21 -12.46
N ILE A 72 8.43 -4.53 -12.50
CA ILE A 72 9.47 -5.53 -12.69
C ILE A 72 9.08 -6.25 -13.97
N ALA A 73 9.90 -6.09 -15.01
CA ALA A 73 9.59 -6.57 -16.36
C ALA A 73 9.19 -8.07 -16.36
N GLY A 74 8.00 -8.36 -16.90
CA GLY A 74 7.46 -9.72 -16.98
C GLY A 74 6.96 -10.33 -15.67
N LEU A 75 6.98 -9.60 -14.55
CA LEU A 75 6.61 -10.12 -13.22
C LEU A 75 5.52 -9.32 -12.52
N TYR A 76 5.69 -8.00 -12.40
CA TYR A 76 4.81 -7.17 -11.60
C TYR A 76 4.75 -5.74 -12.13
N ALA A 77 3.59 -5.10 -12.03
CA ALA A 77 3.43 -3.67 -12.23
C ALA A 77 2.39 -3.13 -11.25
N GLY A 78 2.57 -1.91 -10.79
CA GLY A 78 1.65 -1.23 -9.89
C GLY A 78 1.99 0.25 -9.75
N THR A 79 1.28 0.91 -8.85
CA THR A 79 1.46 2.34 -8.56
C THR A 79 1.63 2.50 -7.05
N ALA A 80 2.75 3.08 -6.64
CA ALA A 80 2.96 3.48 -5.26
C ALA A 80 2.39 4.89 -5.05
N ASP A 81 1.53 5.08 -4.06
CA ASP A 81 0.90 6.37 -3.80
C ASP A 81 1.93 7.45 -3.48
N ILE A 82 2.94 7.12 -2.67
CA ILE A 82 3.90 8.08 -2.13
C ILE A 82 5.30 7.47 -2.11
N ILE A 83 6.26 8.21 -2.65
CA ILE A 83 7.69 7.98 -2.44
C ILE A 83 8.26 9.20 -1.72
N LEU A 84 8.90 8.94 -0.58
CA LEU A 84 9.61 9.94 0.22
C LEU A 84 11.11 9.66 0.19
N LEU A 85 11.91 10.70 0.42
CA LEU A 85 13.34 10.61 0.65
C LEU A 85 13.66 11.01 2.08
N ASN A 86 14.40 10.16 2.78
CA ASN A 86 15.02 10.53 4.04
C ASN A 86 16.35 11.23 3.77
N LEU A 87 16.40 12.54 3.97
CA LEU A 87 17.59 13.37 3.70
C LEU A 87 18.77 13.04 4.62
N LYS A 88 18.55 12.36 5.76
CA LYS A 88 19.64 11.95 6.66
C LYS A 88 20.33 10.68 6.19
N THR A 89 19.59 9.75 5.59
CA THR A 89 20.11 8.43 5.19
C THR A 89 20.33 8.32 3.68
N GLY A 90 19.72 9.21 2.89
CA GLY A 90 19.68 9.12 1.43
C GLY A 90 18.77 8.01 0.91
N LYS A 91 17.97 7.38 1.78
CA LYS A 91 17.14 6.21 1.45
C LYS A 91 15.69 6.59 1.22
N LEU A 92 15.03 5.81 0.37
CA LEU A 92 13.62 5.98 0.06
C LEU A 92 12.73 5.34 1.13
N ILE A 93 11.54 5.93 1.27
CA ILE A 93 10.43 5.39 2.06
C ILE A 93 9.22 5.30 1.14
N ILE A 94 8.52 4.16 1.16
CA ILE A 94 7.31 3.95 0.37
C ILE A 94 6.09 4.13 1.27
N GLY A 95 5.15 5.00 0.89
CA GLY A 95 3.88 5.20 1.57
C GLY A 95 2.69 4.76 0.72
N ASP A 96 1.65 4.23 1.37
CA ASP A 96 0.37 3.88 0.73
C ASP A 96 -0.79 4.21 1.67
N TYR A 97 -1.81 4.89 1.14
CA TYR A 97 -3.00 5.24 1.89
C TYR A 97 -3.95 4.07 1.98
N LYS A 98 -4.56 3.92 3.16
CA LYS A 98 -5.55 2.87 3.35
C LYS A 98 -6.80 3.30 4.06
N THR A 99 -7.94 2.96 3.45
CA THR A 99 -9.29 3.32 3.92
C THR A 99 -10.12 2.12 4.40
N ASN A 100 -9.58 0.91 4.39
CA ASN A 100 -10.35 -0.29 4.79
C ASN A 100 -10.73 -0.23 6.27
N GLU A 101 -12.00 -0.44 6.59
CA GLU A 101 -12.47 -0.50 7.99
C GLU A 101 -11.79 -1.63 8.80
N LYS A 102 -11.46 -2.75 8.15
CA LYS A 102 -10.96 -3.95 8.83
C LYS A 102 -9.66 -4.45 8.21
N LEU A 103 -8.54 -3.92 8.71
CA LEU A 103 -7.20 -4.22 8.22
C LEU A 103 -6.72 -5.66 8.53
N TYR A 104 -7.11 -6.20 9.70
CA TYR A 104 -6.68 -7.52 10.20
C TYR A 104 -7.77 -8.59 10.16
N LYS A 105 -8.88 -8.35 9.44
CA LYS A 105 -9.94 -9.35 9.31
C LYS A 105 -9.46 -10.52 8.45
N ASN A 106 -9.54 -11.72 9.01
CA ASN A 106 -9.24 -12.99 8.38
C ASN A 106 -10.47 -13.91 8.42
N TYR A 107 -10.58 -14.84 7.48
CA TYR A 107 -11.64 -15.86 7.45
C TYR A 107 -11.09 -17.21 7.89
N LYS A 108 -11.59 -17.75 9.02
CA LYS A 108 -11.31 -19.11 9.50
C LYS A 108 -9.82 -19.52 9.54
N GLY A 109 -8.91 -18.60 9.87
CA GLY A 109 -7.48 -18.89 9.92
C GLY A 109 -6.85 -19.15 8.56
N GLN A 110 -7.53 -18.80 7.47
CA GLN A 110 -7.02 -18.99 6.11
C GLN A 110 -5.66 -18.30 5.97
N LYS A 111 -4.72 -19.00 5.35
CA LYS A 111 -3.37 -18.53 5.06
C LYS A 111 -3.26 -18.07 3.61
N LEU A 112 -2.26 -17.25 3.32
CA LEU A 112 -1.90 -16.89 1.95
C LEU A 112 -1.30 -18.11 1.23
N TYR A 113 -1.22 -18.02 -0.09
CA TYR A 113 -0.57 -19.04 -0.92
C TYR A 113 0.96 -18.93 -0.87
N PHE A 114 1.65 -19.98 -1.31
CA PHE A 114 3.09 -19.96 -1.56
C PHE A 114 3.49 -18.70 -2.35
N PRO A 115 4.55 -17.96 -1.96
CA PRO A 115 5.56 -18.28 -0.93
C PRO A 115 5.23 -17.80 0.50
N PHE A 116 3.98 -17.41 0.79
CA PHE A 116 3.60 -16.72 2.04
C PHE A 116 2.66 -17.53 2.94
N GLU A 117 2.77 -18.86 2.92
CA GLU A 117 1.84 -19.79 3.61
C GLU A 117 1.89 -19.69 5.14
N ASP A 118 2.89 -19.00 5.69
CA ASP A 118 3.00 -18.69 7.11
C ASP A 118 2.18 -17.47 7.52
N LEU A 119 1.68 -16.69 6.56
CA LEU A 119 0.92 -15.47 6.81
C LEU A 119 -0.58 -15.72 6.71
N LEU A 120 -1.34 -15.16 7.65
CA LEU A 120 -2.79 -15.12 7.56
C LEU A 120 -3.24 -14.27 6.37
N ASP A 121 -4.29 -14.73 5.70
CA ASP A 121 -4.97 -13.98 4.65
C ASP A 121 -5.81 -12.86 5.26
N HIS A 122 -5.18 -11.70 5.47
CA HIS A 122 -5.85 -10.45 5.81
C HIS A 122 -5.19 -9.27 5.09
N GLY A 123 -5.87 -8.12 5.09
CA GLY A 123 -5.44 -6.92 4.38
C GLY A 123 -4.00 -6.52 4.69
N PHE A 124 -3.63 -6.44 5.97
CA PHE A 124 -2.27 -6.03 6.35
C PHE A 124 -1.16 -6.86 5.68
N ASN A 125 -1.24 -8.20 5.71
CA ASN A 125 -0.21 -9.04 5.09
C ASN A 125 -0.14 -8.86 3.57
N LYS A 126 -1.29 -8.68 2.91
CA LYS A 126 -1.34 -8.36 1.47
C LYS A 126 -0.64 -7.03 1.18
N TYR A 127 -0.83 -6.00 2.01
CA TYR A 127 -0.11 -4.73 1.88
C TYR A 127 1.40 -4.89 2.05
N GLN A 128 1.85 -5.66 3.04
CA GLN A 128 3.29 -5.90 3.21
C GLN A 128 3.91 -6.56 1.97
N ILE A 129 3.19 -7.50 1.35
CA ILE A 129 3.63 -8.14 0.10
C ILE A 129 3.63 -7.13 -1.06
N GLN A 130 2.59 -6.30 -1.19
CA GLN A 130 2.55 -5.23 -2.19
C GLN A 130 3.76 -4.29 -2.06
N PHE A 131 4.05 -3.79 -0.85
CA PHE A 131 5.22 -2.96 -0.59
C PHE A 131 6.53 -3.66 -0.96
N ALA A 132 6.66 -4.95 -0.69
CA ALA A 132 7.84 -5.70 -1.07
C ALA A 132 8.05 -5.75 -2.60
N HIS A 133 6.98 -5.75 -3.41
CA HIS A 133 7.10 -5.63 -4.87
C HIS A 133 7.56 -4.23 -5.28
N TYR A 134 7.00 -3.18 -4.68
CA TYR A 134 7.41 -1.79 -4.95
C TYR A 134 8.87 -1.56 -4.56
N GLN A 135 9.27 -2.05 -3.38
CA GLN A 135 10.65 -2.02 -2.93
C GLN A 135 11.57 -2.75 -3.91
N LEU A 136 11.21 -3.96 -4.36
CA LEU A 136 12.01 -4.71 -5.31
C LEU A 136 12.17 -3.97 -6.66
N ALA A 137 11.12 -3.30 -7.13
CA ALA A 137 11.19 -2.50 -8.35
C ALA A 137 12.14 -1.30 -8.21
N LEU A 138 12.10 -0.58 -7.08
CA LEU A 138 12.98 0.55 -6.79
C LEU A 138 14.43 0.10 -6.58
N GLU A 139 14.65 -1.00 -5.87
CA GLU A 139 15.99 -1.61 -5.68
C GLU A 139 16.60 -2.02 -7.02
N ASN A 140 15.82 -2.61 -7.92
CA ASN A 140 16.29 -2.96 -9.27
C ASN A 140 16.63 -1.73 -10.12
N ALA A 141 16.05 -0.57 -9.83
CA ALA A 141 16.38 0.70 -10.46
C ALA A 141 17.59 1.40 -9.80
N GLY A 142 18.21 0.81 -8.77
CA GLY A 142 19.42 1.32 -8.11
C GLY A 142 19.17 2.17 -6.87
N PHE A 143 17.93 2.22 -6.36
CA PHE A 143 17.61 2.94 -5.12
C PHE A 143 17.66 2.03 -3.90
N GLU A 144 17.94 2.60 -2.73
CA GLU A 144 17.79 1.89 -1.45
C GLU A 144 16.49 2.32 -0.77
N VAL A 145 15.74 1.35 -0.24
CA VAL A 145 14.51 1.58 0.53
C VAL A 145 14.76 1.17 1.99
N GLU A 146 14.54 2.09 2.93
CA GLU A 146 14.76 1.80 4.35
C GLU A 146 13.51 1.26 5.05
N THR A 147 12.32 1.71 4.65
CA THR A 147 11.07 1.30 5.27
C THR A 147 9.87 1.55 4.36
N CYS A 148 8.75 0.90 4.68
CA CYS A 148 7.47 1.17 4.04
C CYS A 148 6.40 1.44 5.12
N TRP A 149 5.53 2.41 4.85
CA TRP A 149 4.52 2.90 5.77
C TRP A 149 3.13 2.71 5.17
N LEU A 150 2.33 1.88 5.83
CA LEU A 150 0.89 1.84 5.58
C LEU A 150 0.21 2.94 6.40
N ILE A 151 -0.42 3.89 5.72
CA ILE A 151 -1.09 5.04 6.33
C ILE A 151 -2.57 4.72 6.42
N TRP A 152 -2.97 4.11 7.54
CA TRP A 152 -4.34 3.66 7.72
C TRP A 152 -5.23 4.80 8.21
N LEU A 153 -6.04 5.35 7.30
CA LEU A 153 -6.97 6.47 7.50
C LEU A 153 -8.22 5.99 8.27
N THR A 154 -8.02 5.84 9.58
CA THR A 154 -9.02 5.45 10.57
C THR A 154 -8.83 6.27 11.82
N ARG A 155 -9.90 6.45 12.59
CA ARG A 155 -9.83 7.12 13.89
C ARG A 155 -8.90 6.36 14.85
N ASP A 156 -7.97 7.10 15.44
CA ASP A 156 -7.11 6.69 16.54
C ASP A 156 -7.45 7.51 17.78
N GLU A 157 -8.38 7.01 18.58
CA GLU A 157 -8.88 7.69 19.78
C GLU A 157 -7.76 7.94 20.81
N LYS A 158 -6.74 7.09 20.85
CA LYS A 158 -5.64 7.21 21.82
C LYS A 158 -4.76 8.44 21.53
N ASN A 159 -4.50 8.70 20.25
CA ASN A 159 -3.59 9.76 19.81
C ASN A 159 -4.34 10.99 19.27
N PHE A 160 -5.69 10.97 19.30
CA PHE A 160 -6.56 12.00 18.73
C PHE A 160 -6.23 12.33 17.26
N LYS A 161 -5.92 11.28 16.49
CA LYS A 161 -5.60 11.37 15.05
C LYS A 161 -6.63 10.61 14.21
N PHE A 162 -6.73 10.97 12.93
CA PHE A 162 -7.54 10.28 11.93
C PHE A 162 -6.72 9.37 11.01
N TYR A 163 -5.51 9.02 11.46
CA TYR A 163 -4.68 8.02 10.82
C TYR A 163 -3.93 7.18 11.86
N LYS A 164 -3.50 5.99 11.43
CA LYS A 164 -2.50 5.16 12.11
C LYS A 164 -1.41 4.81 11.11
N GLN A 165 -0.17 5.12 11.44
CA GLN A 165 0.97 4.65 10.65
C GLN A 165 1.40 3.26 11.11
N LYS A 166 1.59 2.34 10.17
CA LYS A 166 2.12 1.01 10.41
C LYS A 166 3.36 0.78 9.57
N THR A 167 4.48 0.49 10.22
CA THR A 167 5.68 -0.03 9.55
C THR A 167 5.44 -1.48 9.13
N THR A 168 5.88 -1.84 7.92
CA THR A 168 5.72 -3.19 7.39
C THR A 168 6.99 -4.03 7.49
N LYS A 169 6.82 -5.35 7.56
CA LYS A 169 7.91 -6.29 7.38
C LYS A 169 8.37 -6.29 5.91
N ASN A 170 9.69 -6.38 5.70
CA ASN A 170 10.29 -6.54 4.39
C ASN A 170 10.17 -8.01 3.94
N PHE A 171 9.52 -8.25 2.79
CA PHE A 171 9.35 -9.57 2.16
C PHE A 171 10.09 -9.71 0.81
N THR A 172 11.02 -8.80 0.52
CA THR A 172 11.77 -8.81 -0.76
C THR A 172 12.59 -10.08 -0.93
N LYS A 173 13.08 -10.70 0.14
CA LYS A 173 13.83 -11.96 0.08
C LYS A 173 12.93 -13.09 -0.43
N GLU A 174 11.76 -13.25 0.17
CA GLU A 174 10.77 -14.26 -0.21
C GLU A 174 10.32 -14.09 -1.67
N LEU A 175 10.12 -12.84 -2.10
CA LEU A 175 9.80 -12.55 -3.52
C LEU A 175 10.98 -12.84 -4.44
N LYS A 176 12.21 -12.46 -4.07
CA LYS A 176 13.43 -12.75 -4.83
C LYS A 176 13.59 -14.27 -5.01
N ASP A 177 13.42 -15.05 -3.95
CA ASP A 177 13.50 -16.51 -4.01
C ASP A 177 12.38 -17.10 -4.88
N TYR A 178 11.14 -16.61 -4.74
CA TYR A 178 9.99 -17.03 -5.53
C TYR A 178 10.15 -16.77 -7.03
N TYR A 179 10.63 -15.58 -7.41
CA TYR A 179 10.90 -15.23 -8.79
C TYR A 179 12.18 -15.86 -9.35
N GLY A 180 12.95 -16.55 -8.51
CA GLY A 180 14.19 -17.20 -8.92
C GLY A 180 15.34 -16.21 -9.13
N TYR A 181 15.38 -15.12 -8.36
CA TYR A 181 16.45 -14.11 -8.39
C TYR A 181 17.85 -14.67 -8.02
N ASN A 182 17.92 -15.95 -7.61
CA ASN A 182 19.16 -16.72 -7.41
C ASN A 182 19.36 -17.89 -8.41
N ARG A 183 18.60 -17.96 -9.51
CA ARG A 183 18.86 -18.90 -10.62
C ARG A 183 19.13 -18.11 -11.88
N LYS A 184 20.42 -17.95 -12.22
CA LYS A 184 20.97 -17.65 -13.55
C LYS A 184 20.00 -16.88 -14.46
N THR A 185 20.13 -15.55 -14.48
CA THR A 185 19.91 -14.69 -15.66
C THR A 185 19.20 -15.39 -16.83
N ARG A 186 17.88 -15.58 -16.71
CA ARG A 186 17.08 -16.14 -17.80
C ARG A 186 16.86 -15.03 -18.82
N LYS A 187 17.81 -14.91 -19.75
CA LYS A 187 17.57 -14.80 -21.20
C LYS A 187 16.51 -13.83 -21.75
N TYR A 188 16.16 -12.73 -21.06
CA TYR A 188 15.23 -11.72 -21.60
C TYR A 188 15.82 -10.31 -21.72
N SER A 189 17.12 -10.20 -21.98
CA SER A 189 17.78 -8.95 -22.42
C SER A 189 18.43 -9.05 -23.82
N LYS A 190 18.07 -10.07 -24.61
CA LYS A 190 18.46 -10.18 -26.03
C LYS A 190 17.31 -10.73 -26.87
N ALA A 191 16.28 -9.92 -27.07
CA ALA A 191 15.36 -10.03 -28.19
C ALA A 191 14.38 -8.86 -28.13
N PHE A 192 14.82 -7.67 -28.53
CA PHE A 192 14.01 -6.62 -29.18
C PHE A 192 15.01 -5.59 -29.73
N ILE A 193 15.61 -5.95 -30.88
CA ILE A 193 15.90 -4.99 -31.95
C ILE A 193 14.67 -5.04 -32.85
#